data_AF-A0A1R1ESK5-F1
#
_entry.id   AF-A0A1R1ESK5-F1
#
_cell.length_a   1.000
_cell.length_b   1.000
_cell.length_c   1.000
_cell.angle_alpha   90.00
_cell.angle_beta   90.00
_cell.angle_gamma   90.00
#
_symmetry.space_group_name_H-M   'P 1'
#
loop_
_entity.id
_entity.type
_entity.pdbx_description
1 polymer ?
#
loop_
_entity_poly.entity_id
_entity_poly.type
_entity_poly.pdbx_seq_one_letter_code
_entity_poly.pdbx_strand_id
1 'polypeptide(L)'
;MDHMETTVCPWCQTEIVWDEELGPEDECPYCHNELKGYRTLSIQLGADEEEADVDEEHEGIEGTDWELPEDDDKAVPFWNQEDMQQLPPSIRTLDKYEDSHDLMNYEETVEQILDEQEEVPECPKCRDYMVLAGTHQVGEQFKPAAFGVLQGPVLTPPFQVQMYICTGCFHVEYNLAEEDRLRMVDHLSQEKKNS
;
A
#
# COMPACT_ATOMS: atom_id res chain seq x y z
N MET A 1 -40.19 -2.83 13.25
CA MET A 1 -39.10 -3.78 13.02
C MET A 1 -37.97 -2.92 12.51
N ASP A 2 -37.26 -2.29 13.43
CA ASP A 2 -36.14 -1.41 13.11
C ASP A 2 -34.99 -2.28 12.63
N HIS A 3 -34.53 -2.01 11.41
CA HIS A 3 -33.29 -2.57 10.90
C HIS A 3 -32.15 -1.85 11.64
N MET A 4 -31.46 -2.53 12.56
CA MET A 4 -30.14 -2.08 13.02
C MET A 4 -29.25 -2.01 11.77
N GLU A 5 -28.90 -0.80 11.34
CA GLU A 5 -27.94 -0.58 10.26
C GLU A 5 -26.60 -1.21 10.67
N THR A 6 -26.27 -2.35 10.08
CA THR A 6 -24.98 -3.00 10.23
C THR A 6 -23.91 -2.05 9.69
N THR A 7 -23.23 -1.34 10.60
CA THR A 7 -22.17 -0.40 10.24
C THR A 7 -20.88 -1.19 10.14
N VAL A 8 -20.27 -1.28 8.96
CA VAL A 8 -18.97 -1.95 8.79
C VAL A 8 -17.88 -0.90 8.77
N CYS A 9 -16.84 -1.09 9.59
CA CYS A 9 -15.68 -0.21 9.57
C CYS A 9 -14.98 -0.33 8.22
N PRO A 10 -14.80 0.76 7.47
CA PRO A 10 -14.22 0.69 6.13
C PRO A 10 -12.68 0.60 6.15
N TRP A 11 -12.05 0.72 7.34
CA TRP A 11 -10.60 0.58 7.54
C TRP A 11 -10.19 -0.85 7.88
N CYS A 12 -10.86 -1.48 8.85
CA CYS A 12 -10.55 -2.84 9.30
C CYS A 12 -11.58 -3.89 8.86
N GLN A 13 -12.63 -3.48 8.13
CA GLN A 13 -13.71 -4.34 7.61
C GLN A 13 -14.45 -5.13 8.70
N THR A 14 -14.35 -4.67 9.95
CA THR A 14 -15.03 -5.28 11.09
C THR A 14 -16.42 -4.68 11.23
N GLU A 15 -17.43 -5.54 11.40
CA GLU A 15 -18.79 -5.12 11.73
C GLU A 15 -18.81 -4.44 13.10
N ILE A 16 -19.23 -3.19 13.13
CA ILE A 16 -19.35 -2.38 14.33
C ILE A 16 -20.70 -2.64 14.96
N VAL A 17 -20.65 -3.16 16.18
CA VAL A 17 -21.81 -3.28 17.06
C VAL A 17 -21.77 -2.09 18.00
N TRP A 18 -22.73 -1.18 17.83
CA TRP A 18 -22.84 0.01 18.67
C TRP A 18 -23.45 -0.32 20.02
N ASP A 19 -22.99 0.37 21.05
CA ASP A 19 -23.60 0.31 22.38
C ASP A 19 -24.95 1.03 22.36
N GLU A 20 -25.98 0.43 22.96
CA GLU A 20 -27.35 0.96 22.97
C GLU A 20 -27.51 2.25 23.80
N GLU A 21 -26.58 2.54 24.73
CA GLU A 21 -26.62 3.73 25.60
C GLU A 21 -25.80 4.91 25.03
N LEU A 22 -24.73 4.64 24.29
CA LEU A 22 -23.84 5.66 23.70
C LEU A 22 -24.16 5.99 22.24
N GLY A 23 -24.69 5.04 21.47
CA GLY A 23 -25.00 5.23 20.05
C GLY A 23 -23.76 5.19 19.14
N PRO A 24 -23.90 5.57 17.86
CA PRO A 24 -22.80 5.55 16.90
C PRO A 24 -21.78 6.65 17.21
N GLU A 25 -20.51 6.26 17.37
CA GLU A 25 -19.38 7.16 17.61
C GLU A 25 -18.63 7.49 16.31
N ASP A 26 -17.82 8.55 16.35
CA ASP A 26 -17.07 9.04 15.19
C ASP A 26 -15.80 8.24 14.89
N GLU A 27 -15.39 7.37 15.81
CA GLU A 27 -14.23 6.50 15.69
C GLU A 27 -14.63 5.03 15.76
N CYS A 28 -13.89 4.17 15.05
CA CYS A 28 -14.09 2.73 15.14
C CYS A 28 -13.55 2.18 16.47
N PRO A 29 -14.34 1.45 17.27
CA PRO A 29 -13.88 0.91 18.57
C PRO A 29 -12.81 -0.18 18.45
N TYR A 30 -12.63 -0.76 17.25
CA TYR A 30 -11.64 -1.82 17.02
C TYR A 30 -10.29 -1.29 16.55
N CYS A 31 -10.27 -0.27 15.69
CA CYS A 31 -9.04 0.23 15.07
C CYS A 31 -8.76 1.72 15.33
N HIS A 32 -9.68 2.44 15.98
CA HIS A 32 -9.54 3.84 16.40
C HIS A 32 -9.29 4.83 15.24
N ASN A 33 -9.74 4.48 14.03
CA ASN A 33 -9.78 5.39 12.90
C ASN A 33 -11.13 6.11 12.84
N GLU A 34 -11.11 7.36 12.38
CA GLU A 34 -12.30 8.17 12.14
C GLU A 34 -13.19 7.55 11.04
N LEU A 35 -14.49 7.45 11.32
CA LEU A 35 -15.51 6.92 10.42
C LEU A 35 -16.10 8.02 9.51
N LYS A 36 -15.96 9.30 9.87
CA LYS A 36 -16.52 10.47 9.16
C LYS A 36 -15.60 11.11 8.11
N GLY A 37 -14.63 10.37 7.57
CA GLY A 37 -13.58 10.90 6.70
C GLY A 37 -13.64 10.51 5.22
N TYR A 38 -14.69 9.82 4.75
CA TYR A 38 -14.76 9.48 3.32
C TYR A 38 -15.06 10.73 2.49
N ARG A 39 -14.01 11.24 1.85
CA ARG A 39 -14.06 12.25 0.79
C ARG A 39 -14.90 11.69 -0.37
N THR A 40 -16.22 11.84 -0.27
CA THR A 40 -17.15 11.41 -1.31
C THR A 40 -17.25 12.54 -2.31
N LEU A 41 -16.60 12.39 -3.47
CA LEU A 41 -16.82 13.28 -4.60
C LEU A 41 -18.18 12.91 -5.23
N SER A 42 -19.23 13.64 -4.86
CA SER A 42 -20.52 13.57 -5.53
C SER A 42 -20.45 14.31 -6.86
N ILE A 43 -19.98 13.64 -7.91
CA ILE A 43 -19.97 14.21 -9.25
C ILE A 43 -21.39 14.10 -9.83
N GLN A 44 -22.12 15.22 -9.87
CA GLN A 44 -23.40 15.30 -10.56
C GLN A 44 -23.14 15.39 -12.07
N LEU A 45 -23.33 14.28 -12.78
CA LEU A 45 -23.33 14.24 -14.24
C LEU A 45 -24.77 14.34 -14.73
N GLY A 46 -25.20 15.56 -15.05
CA GLY A 46 -26.49 15.83 -15.67
C GLY A 46 -26.54 17.26 -16.18
N ALA A 47 -26.56 17.41 -17.51
CA ALA A 47 -26.84 18.67 -18.17
C ALA A 47 -28.30 19.06 -17.90
N ASP A 48 -28.51 20.27 -17.38
CA ASP A 48 -29.51 21.24 -17.84
C ASP A 48 -29.35 22.53 -17.01
N GLU A 49 -29.21 23.66 -17.71
CA GLU A 49 -29.18 25.00 -17.17
C GLU A 49 -30.54 25.33 -16.53
N GLU A 50 -30.61 25.56 -15.22
CA GLU A 50 -31.63 26.44 -14.61
C GLU A 50 -31.20 26.84 -13.19
N GLU A 51 -31.17 28.16 -12.98
CA GLU A 51 -30.82 28.88 -11.76
C GLU A 51 -31.59 28.37 -10.53
N ALA A 52 -30.86 28.01 -9.47
CA ALA A 52 -31.42 27.79 -8.15
C ALA A 52 -30.71 28.72 -7.14
N ASP A 53 -31.45 29.72 -6.67
CA ASP A 53 -31.10 30.57 -5.52
C ASP A 53 -30.73 29.69 -4.32
N VAL A 54 -29.48 29.78 -3.86
CA VAL A 54 -29.03 29.23 -2.58
C VAL A 54 -28.75 30.42 -1.65
N ASP A 55 -29.55 30.57 -0.60
CA ASP A 55 -29.26 31.46 0.52
C ASP A 55 -27.86 31.14 1.08
N GLU A 56 -26.92 32.07 0.89
CA GLU A 56 -25.54 32.00 1.38
C GLU A 56 -25.47 32.33 2.88
N GLU A 57 -25.42 31.30 3.72
CA GLU A 57 -24.63 31.35 4.95
C GLU A 57 -23.61 30.20 4.91
N HIS A 58 -22.61 30.34 4.03
CA HIS A 58 -21.38 29.56 4.06
C HIS A 58 -20.24 30.56 4.01
N GLU A 59 -19.37 30.58 5.02
CA GLU A 59 -18.10 31.32 4.98
C GLU A 59 -17.20 30.68 3.91
N GLY A 60 -17.49 31.03 2.66
CA GLY A 60 -16.72 30.65 1.50
C GLY A 60 -15.44 31.46 1.47
N ILE A 61 -14.32 30.76 1.32
CA ILE A 61 -13.05 31.34 0.88
C ILE A 61 -13.33 32.08 -0.42
N GLU A 62 -13.32 33.41 -0.36
CA GLU A 62 -13.48 34.28 -1.52
C GLU A 62 -12.53 33.82 -2.63
N GLY A 63 -13.09 33.64 -3.82
CA GLY A 63 -12.38 33.22 -5.01
C GLY A 63 -11.10 34.03 -5.19
N THR A 64 -9.96 33.37 -5.01
CA THR A 64 -8.70 33.92 -5.48
C THR A 64 -8.73 33.80 -7.00
N ASP A 65 -9.01 34.93 -7.63
CA ASP A 65 -8.68 35.19 -9.03
C ASP A 65 -7.28 34.63 -9.31
N TRP A 66 -7.17 33.66 -10.21
CA TRP A 66 -5.88 33.04 -10.55
C TRP A 66 -5.10 33.98 -11.48
N GLU A 67 -4.70 35.13 -10.96
CA GLU A 67 -3.61 35.92 -11.53
C GLU A 67 -2.31 35.14 -11.26
N LEU A 68 -1.89 34.34 -12.25
CA LEU A 68 -0.51 33.89 -12.34
C LEU A 68 0.38 35.15 -12.28
N PRO A 69 1.26 35.30 -11.28
CA PRO A 69 2.14 36.46 -11.23
C PRO A 69 2.96 36.52 -12.52
N GLU A 70 2.89 37.64 -13.24
CA GLU A 70 3.69 37.87 -14.47
C GLU A 70 5.20 38.02 -14.20
N ASP A 71 5.64 37.85 -12.95
CA ASP A 71 7.06 37.83 -12.57
C ASP A 71 7.59 36.38 -12.55
N ASP A 72 8.33 36.04 -13.61
CA ASP A 72 9.02 34.78 -13.93
C ASP A 72 10.01 34.26 -12.85
N ASP A 73 10.13 34.95 -11.70
CA ASP A 73 11.11 34.66 -10.65
C ASP A 73 10.46 34.13 -9.34
N LYS A 74 9.14 33.96 -9.29
CA LYS A 74 8.44 33.38 -8.13
C LYS A 74 7.42 32.33 -8.54
N ALA A 75 7.91 31.26 -9.16
CA ALA A 75 7.19 30.00 -9.12
C ALA A 75 6.97 29.64 -7.64
N VAL A 76 5.75 29.86 -7.12
CA VAL A 76 5.32 29.29 -5.85
C VAL A 76 5.42 27.78 -6.02
N PRO A 77 6.38 27.10 -5.35
CA PRO A 77 6.42 25.65 -5.41
C PRO A 77 5.11 25.20 -4.78
N PHE A 78 4.26 24.57 -5.57
CA PHE A 78 2.93 24.08 -5.17
C PHE A 78 2.97 23.12 -3.96
N TRP A 79 4.18 22.73 -3.53
CA TRP A 79 4.46 22.05 -2.28
C TRP A 79 5.51 22.85 -1.50
N ASN A 80 5.16 23.35 -0.33
CA ASN A 80 6.16 23.93 0.57
C ASN A 80 7.10 22.81 1.05
N GLN A 81 8.38 23.10 1.24
CA GLN A 81 9.38 22.10 1.67
C GLN A 81 9.01 21.44 3.02
N GLU A 82 8.22 22.11 3.85
CA GLU A 82 7.66 21.60 5.11
C GLU A 82 6.51 20.59 4.89
N ASP A 83 5.74 20.69 3.81
CA ASP A 83 4.68 19.72 3.47
C ASP A 83 5.29 18.47 2.84
N MET A 84 6.34 18.67 2.02
CA MET A 84 7.27 17.62 1.65
C MET A 84 8.04 17.06 2.84
N GLN A 85 7.91 17.58 4.08
CA GLN A 85 8.41 16.99 5.35
C GLN A 85 7.39 16.11 6.11
N GLN A 86 6.13 16.13 5.70
CA GLN A 86 5.04 15.34 6.31
C GLN A 86 4.66 14.07 5.52
N LEU A 87 5.07 13.94 4.26
CA LEU A 87 4.94 12.69 3.50
C LEU A 87 5.58 11.48 4.22
N PRO A 88 5.00 10.28 4.09
CA PRO A 88 5.51 9.09 4.77
C PRO A 88 6.95 8.75 4.36
N PRO A 89 7.75 8.15 5.26
CA PRO A 89 9.17 7.87 5.03
C PRO A 89 9.48 7.04 3.80
N SER A 90 8.51 6.24 3.34
CA SER A 90 8.58 5.41 2.13
C SER A 90 8.78 6.22 0.85
N ILE A 91 8.20 7.42 0.77
CA ILE A 91 8.29 8.30 -0.41
C ILE A 91 9.58 9.13 -0.37
N ARG A 92 10.07 9.49 0.82
CA ARG A 92 11.23 10.37 1.02
C ARG A 92 12.60 9.72 0.83
N THR A 93 12.65 8.40 0.67
CA THR A 93 13.93 7.70 0.75
C THR A 93 14.81 7.98 -0.45
N LEU A 94 14.21 8.15 -1.62
CA LEU A 94 14.93 8.38 -2.88
C LEU A 94 15.34 9.85 -3.04
N ASP A 95 14.49 10.81 -2.65
CA ASP A 95 14.75 12.26 -2.68
C ASP A 95 16.05 12.65 -1.95
N LYS A 96 16.44 11.88 -0.93
CA LYS A 96 17.71 12.09 -0.21
C LYS A 96 18.95 11.99 -1.11
N TYR A 97 18.82 11.38 -2.27
CA TYR A 97 19.90 11.16 -3.21
C TYR A 97 19.83 12.07 -4.44
N GLU A 98 18.79 12.89 -4.58
CA GLU A 98 18.57 13.79 -5.73
C GLU A 98 19.77 14.70 -6.02
N ASP A 99 20.34 15.31 -4.98
CA ASP A 99 21.51 16.21 -5.12
C ASP A 99 22.78 15.50 -5.64
N SER A 100 22.82 14.17 -5.57
CA SER A 100 24.04 13.36 -5.78
C SER A 100 23.94 12.38 -6.95
N HIS A 101 22.73 12.08 -7.42
CA HIS A 101 22.47 11.05 -8.43
C HIS A 101 21.38 11.50 -9.40
N ASP A 102 21.46 11.03 -10.64
CA ASP A 102 20.43 11.25 -11.64
C ASP A 102 19.24 10.32 -11.39
N LEU A 103 18.20 10.84 -10.73
CA LEU A 103 17.01 10.08 -10.38
C LEU A 103 16.14 9.74 -11.60
N MET A 104 16.14 10.56 -12.65
CA MET A 104 15.40 10.25 -13.89
C MET A 104 15.97 9.01 -14.56
N ASN A 105 17.29 8.95 -14.72
CA ASN A 105 17.94 7.76 -15.28
C ASN A 105 17.80 6.54 -14.36
N TYR A 106 17.75 6.75 -13.04
CA TYR A 106 17.48 5.68 -12.09
C TYR A 106 16.09 5.09 -12.31
N GLU A 107 15.04 5.92 -12.34
CA GLU A 107 13.65 5.50 -12.55
C GLU A 107 13.48 4.81 -13.90
N GLU A 108 14.02 5.37 -14.99
CA GLU A 108 13.97 4.74 -16.32
C GLU A 108 14.63 3.35 -16.33
N THR A 109 15.78 3.21 -15.68
CA THR A 109 16.47 1.92 -15.59
C THR A 109 15.64 0.91 -14.78
N VAL A 110 15.00 1.36 -13.70
CA VAL A 110 14.12 0.51 -12.89
C VAL A 110 12.94 0.03 -13.73
N GLU A 111 12.26 0.92 -14.46
CA GLU A 111 11.16 0.55 -15.35
C GLU A 111 11.57 -0.49 -16.40
N GLN A 112 12.73 -0.29 -17.06
CA GLN A 112 13.26 -1.25 -18.03
C GLN A 112 13.50 -2.63 -17.41
N ILE A 113 14.03 -2.69 -16.18
CA ILE A 113 14.25 -3.96 -15.48
C ILE A 113 12.91 -4.62 -15.13
N LEU A 114 11.93 -3.85 -14.67
CA LEU A 114 10.61 -4.37 -14.31
C LEU A 114 9.88 -4.97 -15.53
N ASP A 115 10.05 -4.38 -16.71
CA ASP A 115 9.48 -4.89 -17.97
C ASP A 115 10.07 -6.24 -18.40
N GLU A 116 11.32 -6.53 -18.04
CA GLU A 116 12.00 -7.80 -18.36
C GLU A 116 11.71 -8.92 -17.35
N GLN A 117 11.25 -8.57 -16.15
CA GLN A 117 11.00 -9.52 -15.08
C GLN A 117 9.69 -10.29 -15.27
N GLU A 118 9.74 -11.61 -15.03
CA GLU A 118 8.54 -12.45 -15.05
C GLU A 118 7.62 -12.20 -13.85
N GLU A 119 8.20 -12.07 -12.65
CA GLU A 119 7.46 -11.74 -11.44
C GLU A 119 7.85 -10.34 -10.94
N VAL A 120 6.82 -9.52 -10.67
CA VAL A 120 6.97 -8.14 -10.22
C VAL A 120 6.16 -7.94 -8.93
N PRO A 121 6.68 -8.36 -7.76
CA PRO A 121 5.96 -8.24 -6.50
C PRO A 121 5.91 -6.79 -6.01
N GLU A 122 4.85 -6.43 -5.29
CA GLU A 122 4.72 -5.14 -4.59
C GLU A 122 5.42 -5.17 -3.23
N CYS A 123 6.07 -4.07 -2.86
CA CYS A 123 6.74 -3.94 -1.58
C CYS A 123 5.73 -3.84 -0.43
N PRO A 124 5.87 -4.63 0.66
CA PRO A 124 4.96 -4.57 1.81
C PRO A 124 5.06 -3.27 2.62
N LYS A 125 6.07 -2.43 2.36
CA LYS A 125 6.29 -1.16 3.07
C LYS A 125 5.71 0.06 2.35
N CYS A 126 5.91 0.15 1.05
CA CYS A 126 5.52 1.32 0.25
C CYS A 126 4.57 0.98 -0.90
N ARG A 127 4.38 -0.31 -1.21
CA ARG A 127 3.59 -0.83 -2.34
C ARG A 127 4.17 -0.54 -3.72
N ASP A 128 5.40 -0.06 -3.81
CA ASP A 128 6.11 0.04 -5.08
C ASP A 128 6.56 -1.34 -5.55
N TYR A 129 6.68 -1.50 -6.86
CA TYR A 129 7.19 -2.73 -7.45
C TYR A 129 8.66 -2.96 -7.12
N MET A 130 9.01 -4.23 -6.91
CA MET A 130 10.36 -4.63 -6.50
C MET A 130 11.13 -5.28 -7.65
N VAL A 131 12.44 -5.01 -7.65
CA VAL A 131 13.37 -5.55 -8.64
C VAL A 131 14.01 -6.84 -8.12
N LEU A 132 14.04 -7.89 -8.94
CA LEU A 132 14.75 -9.14 -8.69
C LEU A 132 16.26 -8.88 -8.71
N ALA A 133 16.88 -8.91 -7.54
CA ALA A 133 18.31 -8.69 -7.39
C ALA A 133 19.13 -9.98 -7.52
N GLY A 134 18.51 -11.15 -7.36
CA GLY A 134 19.15 -12.45 -7.60
C GLY A 134 18.48 -13.62 -6.90
N THR A 135 19.08 -14.80 -7.04
CA THR A 135 18.56 -16.06 -6.48
C THR A 135 19.58 -16.70 -5.56
N HIS A 136 19.17 -17.05 -4.34
CA HIS A 136 19.97 -17.74 -3.34
C HIS A 136 19.59 -19.22 -3.28
N GLN A 137 20.58 -20.09 -3.47
CA GLN A 137 20.43 -21.52 -3.21
C GLN A 137 20.61 -21.80 -1.72
N VAL A 138 19.55 -22.31 -1.09
CA VAL A 138 19.58 -22.79 0.29
C VAL A 138 19.91 -24.28 0.29
N GLY A 139 21.00 -24.63 0.96
CA GLY A 139 21.56 -25.98 1.00
C GLY A 139 21.59 -26.58 2.41
N GLU A 140 22.59 -27.42 2.68
CA GLU A 140 22.71 -28.19 3.93
C GLU A 140 22.91 -27.34 5.19
N GLN A 141 23.33 -26.08 5.05
CA GLN A 141 23.48 -25.15 6.18
C GLN A 141 22.15 -24.74 6.81
N PHE A 142 21.04 -24.91 6.08
CA PHE A 142 19.71 -24.63 6.59
C PHE A 142 19.29 -25.71 7.58
N LYS A 143 18.80 -25.28 8.75
CA LYS A 143 18.29 -26.17 9.80
C LYS A 143 16.77 -26.10 9.79
N PRO A 144 16.07 -27.08 9.20
CA PRO A 144 14.62 -27.04 9.08
C PRO A 144 13.94 -27.16 10.45
N ALA A 145 12.90 -26.38 10.68
CA ALA A 145 12.03 -26.54 11.85
C ALA A 145 11.06 -27.71 11.61
N ALA A 146 11.01 -28.67 12.54
CA ALA A 146 10.10 -29.80 12.49
C ALA A 146 8.85 -29.56 13.33
N PHE A 147 7.68 -29.93 12.80
CA PHE A 147 6.40 -29.76 13.48
C PHE A 147 5.69 -31.10 13.65
N GLY A 148 5.15 -31.36 14.85
CA GLY A 148 4.49 -32.63 15.16
C GLY A 148 3.25 -32.91 14.29
N VAL A 149 2.57 -31.87 13.80
CA VAL A 149 1.41 -32.02 12.90
C VAL A 149 1.82 -32.61 11.56
N LEU A 150 2.99 -32.22 11.05
CA LEU A 150 3.57 -32.65 9.77
C LEU A 150 4.46 -33.90 9.90
N GLN A 151 4.89 -34.23 11.13
CA GLN A 151 5.91 -35.24 11.41
C GLN A 151 7.23 -35.00 10.64
N GLY A 152 7.53 -33.74 10.34
CA GLY A 152 8.63 -33.37 9.49
C GLY A 152 8.77 -31.85 9.35
N PRO A 153 9.74 -31.39 8.54
CA PRO A 153 9.94 -29.98 8.27
C PRO A 153 9.01 -29.44 7.19
N VAL A 154 8.70 -28.14 7.23
CA VAL A 154 7.85 -27.50 6.19
C VAL A 154 8.48 -27.63 4.79
N LEU A 155 9.79 -27.37 4.71
CA LEU A 155 10.60 -27.44 3.50
C LEU A 155 11.88 -28.26 3.77
N THR A 156 12.29 -29.03 2.77
CA THR A 156 13.53 -29.80 2.79
C THR A 156 14.54 -29.20 1.81
N PRO A 157 15.78 -28.91 2.24
CA PRO A 157 16.83 -28.47 1.32
C PRO A 157 17.19 -29.61 0.34
N PRO A 158 17.68 -29.28 -0.86
CA PRO A 158 17.90 -27.93 -1.38
C PRO A 158 16.60 -27.25 -1.87
N PHE A 159 16.52 -25.93 -1.72
CA PHE A 159 15.49 -25.07 -2.31
C PHE A 159 16.07 -23.68 -2.63
N GLN A 160 15.39 -22.90 -3.47
CA GLN A 160 15.81 -21.59 -3.94
C GLN A 160 14.90 -20.48 -3.41
N VAL A 161 15.51 -19.35 -3.06
CA VAL A 161 14.79 -18.11 -2.72
C VAL A 161 15.25 -16.99 -3.63
N GLN A 162 14.31 -16.25 -4.18
CA GLN A 162 14.50 -15.07 -5.00
C GLN A 162 14.51 -13.83 -4.11
N MET A 163 15.55 -13.01 -4.24
CA MET A 163 15.74 -11.79 -3.47
C MET A 163 15.25 -10.60 -4.29
N TYR A 164 14.27 -9.89 -3.76
CA TYR A 164 13.72 -8.69 -4.34
C TYR A 164 14.12 -7.47 -3.51
N ILE A 165 14.42 -6.37 -4.19
CA ILE A 165 14.76 -5.10 -3.56
C ILE A 165 13.80 -4.02 -4.07
N CYS A 166 13.15 -3.34 -3.14
CA CYS A 166 12.34 -2.16 -3.45
C CYS A 166 13.27 -0.98 -3.75
N THR A 167 13.09 -0.34 -4.90
CA THR A 167 13.92 0.78 -5.35
C THR A 167 13.53 2.11 -4.71
N GLY A 168 12.28 2.26 -4.23
CA GLY A 168 11.82 3.45 -3.52
C GLY A 168 12.23 3.51 -2.04
N CYS A 169 12.11 2.39 -1.31
CA CYS A 169 12.40 2.35 0.14
C CYS A 169 13.54 1.42 0.57
N PHE A 170 14.20 0.75 -0.38
CA PHE A 170 15.33 -0.17 -0.13
C PHE A 170 15.01 -1.35 0.79
N HIS A 171 13.73 -1.70 0.92
CA HIS A 171 13.31 -2.92 1.61
C HIS A 171 13.71 -4.15 0.80
N VAL A 172 14.20 -5.18 1.50
CA VAL A 172 14.59 -6.46 0.89
C VAL A 172 13.59 -7.52 1.31
N GLU A 173 13.08 -8.26 0.33
CA GLU A 173 12.17 -9.37 0.54
C GLU A 173 12.69 -10.64 -0.16
N TYR A 174 12.38 -11.79 0.42
CA TYR A 174 12.74 -13.09 -0.13
C TYR A 174 11.49 -13.89 -0.44
N ASN A 175 11.31 -14.24 -1.71
CA ASN A 175 10.25 -15.12 -2.14
C ASN A 175 10.81 -16.52 -2.41
N LEU A 176 10.07 -17.55 -2.04
CA LEU A 176 10.42 -18.91 -2.42
C LEU A 176 10.25 -19.08 -3.94
N ALA A 177 11.20 -19.75 -4.61
CA ALA A 177 11.10 -20.03 -6.04
C ALA A 177 9.83 -20.83 -6.37
N GLU A 178 9.28 -20.66 -7.58
CA GLU A 178 8.00 -21.26 -7.95
C GLU A 178 7.95 -22.78 -7.76
N GLU A 179 8.97 -23.48 -8.25
CA GLU A 179 9.11 -24.93 -8.12
C GLU A 179 9.09 -25.38 -6.64
N ASP A 180 9.70 -24.60 -5.75
CA ASP A 180 9.76 -24.89 -4.33
C ASP A 180 8.46 -24.49 -3.60
N ARG A 181 7.73 -23.47 -4.08
CA ARG A 181 6.35 -23.18 -3.63
C ARG A 181 5.44 -24.35 -3.92
N LEU A 182 5.49 -24.90 -5.14
CA LEU A 182 4.70 -26.08 -5.53
C LEU A 182 5.06 -27.29 -4.66
N ARG A 183 6.34 -27.59 -4.47
CA ARG A 183 6.79 -28.65 -3.55
C ARG A 183 6.25 -28.47 -2.13
N MET A 184 6.24 -27.23 -1.62
CA MET A 184 5.71 -26.93 -0.28
C MET A 184 4.21 -27.17 -0.21
N VAL A 185 3.44 -26.69 -1.20
CA VAL A 185 1.98 -26.89 -1.26
C VAL A 185 1.64 -28.38 -1.36
N ASP A 186 2.33 -29.13 -2.22
CA ASP A 186 2.14 -30.58 -2.35
C ASP A 186 2.48 -31.32 -1.06
N HIS A 187 3.51 -30.88 -0.33
CA HIS A 187 3.87 -31.48 0.94
C HIS A 187 2.83 -31.21 2.03
N LEU A 188 2.32 -29.98 2.13
CA LEU A 188 1.38 -29.58 3.19
C LEU A 188 -0.07 -30.02 2.93
N SER A 189 -0.44 -30.25 1.67
CA SER A 189 -1.79 -30.66 1.27
C SER A 189 -2.02 -32.18 1.30
N GLN A 190 -0.98 -32.98 1.51
CA GLN A 190 -1.11 -34.43 1.61
C GLN A 190 -1.98 -34.82 2.81
N GLU A 191 -3.07 -35.55 2.56
CA GLU A 191 -3.83 -36.18 3.62
C GLU A 191 -2.93 -37.14 4.39
N LYS A 192 -2.99 -37.08 5.73
CA LYS A 192 -2.31 -38.04 6.60
C LYS A 192 -2.78 -39.44 6.23
N LYS A 193 -1.97 -40.17 5.45
CA LYS A 193 -2.07 -41.63 5.38
C LYS A 193 -1.69 -42.14 6.77
N ASN A 194 -2.69 -42.24 7.65
CA ASN A 194 -2.59 -42.98 8.90
C ASN A 194 -2.20 -44.42 8.53
N SER A 195 -0.93 -44.75 8.67
CA SER A 195 -0.44 -46.13 8.67
C SER A 195 -0.37 -46.67 10.09
#